data_AF-A0A937ZTG0-F1
#
_entry.id   AF-A0A937ZTG0-F1
#
_cell.length_a   1.000
_cell.length_b   1.000
_cell.length_c   1.000
_cell.angle_alpha   90.00
_cell.angle_beta   90.00
_cell.angle_gamma   90.00
#
_symmetry.space_group_name_H-M   'P 1'
#
loop_
_entity.id
_entity.type
_entity.pdbx_description
1 polymer ?
#
loop_
_entity_poly.entity_id
_entity_poly.type
_entity_poly.pdbx_seq_one_letter_code
_entity_poly.pdbx_strand_id
1 'polypeptide(L)'
;MYEPSLKVRELRARLESFMDEHIYPNEDRFFREATEGGPWSAPAVIEELKPKARAAGLWNLFLPESEYGAGLGNFDYAHLCEVMGRSHLAPEVFNCSAPD
;
A
#
# COMPACT_ATOMS: atom_id res chain seq x y z
N MET A 1 -24.54 -5.95 11.79
CA MET A 1 -23.28 -6.17 11.05
C MET A 1 -22.59 -4.82 10.99
N TYR A 2 -21.33 -4.72 11.40
CA TYR A 2 -20.57 -3.46 11.35
C TYR A 2 -20.08 -3.27 9.90
N GLU A 3 -20.43 -2.14 9.29
CA GLU A 3 -20.09 -1.81 7.91
C GLU A 3 -18.93 -0.81 7.89
N PRO A 4 -17.95 -0.93 6.99
CA PRO A 4 -16.91 0.08 6.84
C PRO A 4 -17.48 1.44 6.43
N SER A 5 -16.83 2.52 6.87
CA SER A 5 -17.23 3.87 6.48
C SER A 5 -17.18 4.07 4.96
N LEU A 6 -17.96 5.03 4.42
CA LEU A 6 -17.93 5.36 2.98
C LEU A 6 -16.52 5.68 2.50
N LYS A 7 -15.76 6.42 3.32
CA LYS A 7 -14.35 6.74 3.08
C LYS A 7 -13.49 5.50 2.91
N VAL A 8 -13.65 4.48 3.76
CA VAL A 8 -12.92 3.22 3.63
C VAL A 8 -13.31 2.45 2.38
N ARG A 9 -14.60 2.43 2.04
CA ARG A 9 -15.06 1.76 0.82
C ARG A 9 -14.46 2.39 -0.44
N GLU A 10 -14.36 3.71 -0.48
CA GLU A 10 -13.69 4.44 -1.57
C GLU A 10 -12.18 4.17 -1.62
N LEU A 11 -11.50 4.22 -0.46
CA LEU A 11 -10.07 3.90 -0.37
C LEU A 11 -9.79 2.46 -0.77
N ARG A 12 -10.65 1.52 -0.38
CA ARG A 12 -10.54 0.11 -0.75
C ARG A 12 -10.67 -0.08 -2.26
N ALA A 13 -11.65 0.57 -2.90
CA ALA A 13 -11.83 0.48 -4.36
C ALA A 13 -10.61 1.06 -5.11
N ARG A 14 -10.04 2.16 -4.60
CA ARG A 14 -8.80 2.74 -5.16
C ARG A 14 -7.60 1.81 -4.95
N LEU A 15 -7.47 1.18 -3.78
CA LEU A 15 -6.45 0.16 -3.53
C LEU A 15 -6.61 -0.99 -4.52
N GLU A 16 -7.79 -1.59 -4.62
CA GLU A 16 -8.04 -2.72 -5.54
C GLU A 16 -7.66 -2.36 -6.99
N SER A 17 -8.06 -1.16 -7.45
CA SER A 17 -7.67 -0.69 -8.78
C SER A 17 -6.15 -0.49 -8.93
N PHE A 18 -5.49 0.09 -7.93
CA PHE A 18 -4.04 0.28 -7.93
C PHE A 18 -3.29 -1.06 -7.87
N MET A 19 -3.82 -2.04 -7.14
CA MET A 19 -3.26 -3.38 -7.05
C MET A 19 -3.25 -4.03 -8.44
N ASP A 20 -4.39 -3.97 -9.14
CA ASP A 20 -4.54 -4.52 -10.50
C ASP A 20 -3.65 -3.81 -11.53
N GLU A 21 -3.55 -2.48 -11.47
CA GLU A 21 -2.83 -1.70 -12.47
C GLU A 21 -1.30 -1.68 -12.25
N HIS A 22 -0.85 -1.75 -11.00
CA HIS A 22 0.54 -1.46 -10.66
C HIS A 22 1.21 -2.49 -9.77
N ILE A 23 0.51 -3.14 -8.84
CA ILE A 23 1.16 -4.08 -7.91
C ILE A 23 1.32 -5.44 -8.57
N TYR A 24 0.21 -6.12 -8.92
CA TYR A 24 0.24 -7.48 -9.45
C TYR A 24 1.12 -7.61 -10.72
N PRO A 25 1.10 -6.66 -11.68
CA PRO A 25 1.99 -6.73 -12.84
C PRO A 25 3.48 -6.60 -12.52
N ASN A 26 3.85 -6.10 -11.33
CA ASN A 26 5.23 -5.83 -10.92
C ASN A 26 5.75 -6.80 -9.85
N GLU A 27 4.96 -7.78 -9.39
CA GLU A 27 5.39 -8.71 -8.34
C GLU A 27 6.62 -9.53 -8.75
N ASP A 28 6.61 -10.10 -9.95
CA ASP A 28 7.75 -10.86 -10.48
C ASP A 28 9.02 -9.99 -10.58
N ARG A 29 8.86 -8.71 -10.96
CA ARG A 29 9.95 -7.75 -11.01
C ARG A 29 10.51 -7.48 -9.62
N PHE A 30 9.64 -7.25 -8.63
CA PHE A 30 10.03 -7.02 -7.25
C PHE A 30 10.85 -8.21 -6.69
N PHE A 31 10.37 -9.44 -6.85
CA PHE A 31 11.09 -10.62 -6.34
C PHE A 31 12.46 -10.81 -7.00
N ARG A 32 12.54 -10.56 -8.32
CA ARG A 32 13.81 -10.63 -9.05
C ARG A 32 14.80 -9.57 -8.54
N GLU A 33 14.38 -8.31 -8.45
CA GLU A 33 15.22 -7.20 -7.98
C GLU A 33 15.70 -7.44 -6.53
N ALA A 34 14.81 -7.91 -5.65
CA ALA A 34 15.16 -8.24 -4.26
C ALA A 34 16.18 -9.41 -4.18
N THR A 35 16.05 -10.41 -5.04
CA THR A 35 16.97 -11.56 -5.10
C THR A 35 18.35 -11.14 -5.62
N GLU A 36 18.39 -10.31 -6.66
CA GLU A 36 19.63 -9.84 -7.29
C GLU A 36 20.39 -8.85 -6.41
N GLY A 37 19.68 -7.94 -5.72
CA GLY A 37 20.30 -6.95 -4.84
C GLY A 37 20.64 -7.46 -3.44
N GLY A 38 20.03 -8.56 -3.00
CA GLY A 38 20.26 -9.16 -1.69
C GLY A 38 19.46 -8.50 -0.55
N PRO A 39 19.65 -8.98 0.71
CA PRO A 39 18.75 -8.67 1.83
C PRO A 39 18.60 -7.19 2.23
N TRP A 40 19.54 -6.34 1.82
CA TRP A 40 19.58 -4.91 2.16
C TRP A 40 19.32 -4.01 0.96
N SER A 41 18.96 -4.59 -0.19
CA SER A 41 18.64 -3.82 -1.38
C SER A 41 17.19 -3.34 -1.33
N ALA A 42 16.99 -2.09 -1.78
CA ALA A 42 15.66 -1.56 -2.06
C ALA A 42 15.36 -1.79 -3.55
N PRO A 43 14.39 -2.65 -3.91
CA PRO A 43 14.00 -2.86 -5.29
C PRO A 43 13.57 -1.54 -5.94
N ALA A 44 14.13 -1.21 -7.10
CA ALA A 44 13.88 0.04 -7.81
C ALA A 44 12.39 0.22 -8.13
N VAL A 45 11.68 -0.89 -8.38
CA VAL A 45 10.23 -0.88 -8.62
C VAL A 45 9.43 -0.25 -7.48
N ILE A 46 9.91 -0.34 -6.23
CA ILE A 46 9.23 0.29 -5.08
C ILE A 46 9.28 1.79 -5.19
N GLU A 47 10.48 2.35 -5.39
CA GLU A 47 10.70 3.79 -5.50
C GLU A 47 9.98 4.40 -6.72
N GLU A 48 9.83 3.63 -7.79
CA GLU A 48 9.05 4.03 -8.96
C GLU A 48 7.53 4.10 -8.69
N LEU A 49 7.01 3.24 -7.80
CA LEU A 49 5.58 3.16 -7.52
C LEU A 49 5.12 4.07 -6.37
N LYS A 50 5.99 4.39 -5.41
CA LYS A 50 5.68 5.28 -4.27
C LYS A 50 5.07 6.63 -4.72
N PRO A 51 5.60 7.36 -5.72
CA PRO A 51 4.99 8.61 -6.20
C PRO A 51 3.58 8.43 -6.77
N LYS A 52 3.32 7.30 -7.45
CA LYS A 52 1.99 6.98 -7.99
C LYS A 52 0.99 6.72 -6.86
N ALA A 53 1.39 5.96 -5.84
CA ALA A 53 0.57 5.71 -4.65
C ALA A 53 0.22 7.01 -3.92
N ARG A 54 1.19 7.92 -3.74
CA ARG A 54 0.95 9.26 -3.18
C ARG A 54 -0.05 10.06 -4.02
N ALA A 55 0.12 10.10 -5.33
CA ALA A 55 -0.79 10.80 -6.24
C ALA A 55 -2.22 10.22 -6.22
N ALA A 56 -2.35 8.90 -5.98
CA ALA A 56 -3.64 8.23 -5.83
C ALA A 56 -4.29 8.44 -4.45
N GLY A 57 -3.62 9.12 -3.51
CA GLY A 57 -4.09 9.30 -2.14
C GLY A 57 -4.06 8.03 -1.30
N LEU A 58 -3.15 7.09 -1.61
CA LEU A 58 -3.00 5.78 -0.98
C LEU A 58 -1.76 5.73 -0.07
N TRP A 59 -1.40 6.86 0.55
CA TRP A 59 -0.16 7.01 1.31
C TRP A 59 -0.43 7.18 2.81
N ASN A 60 0.40 6.58 3.66
CA ASN A 60 0.30 6.70 5.13
C ASN A 60 -1.09 6.35 5.68
N LEU A 61 -1.74 5.32 5.14
CA LEU A 61 -3.12 4.99 5.50
C LEU A 61 -3.29 4.57 6.96
N PHE A 62 -2.19 4.18 7.62
CA PHE A 62 -2.15 3.83 9.04
C PHE A 62 -2.11 5.05 9.98
N LEU A 63 -1.75 6.23 9.48
CA LEU A 63 -1.59 7.41 10.33
C LEU A 63 -2.96 7.96 10.77
N PRO A 64 -3.13 8.26 12.08
CA PRO A 64 -4.29 8.99 12.59
C PRO A 64 -4.45 10.38 11.94
N GLU A 65 -5.55 11.05 12.26
CA GLU A 65 -5.88 12.35 11.67
C GLU A 65 -4.77 13.36 11.94
N SER A 66 -4.13 13.81 10.86
CA SER A 66 -2.98 14.71 10.86
C SER A 66 -2.79 15.30 9.47
N GLU A 67 -1.86 16.25 9.32
CA GLU A 67 -1.49 16.82 8.01
C GLU A 67 -1.07 15.75 6.99
N TYR A 68 -0.55 14.61 7.45
CA TYR A 68 0.02 13.56 6.62
C TYR A 68 -0.71 12.21 6.69
N GLY A 69 -1.81 12.13 7.43
CA GLY A 69 -2.48 10.87 7.75
C GLY A 69 -3.90 10.77 7.22
N ALA A 70 -4.36 9.54 7.00
CA ALA A 70 -5.68 9.27 6.47
C ALA A 70 -6.81 9.42 7.51
N GLY A 71 -6.49 9.52 8.81
CA GLY A 71 -7.50 9.71 9.86
C GLY A 71 -8.48 8.56 9.98
N LEU A 72 -7.98 7.33 9.82
CA LEU A 72 -8.76 6.11 9.94
C LEU A 72 -8.66 5.54 11.35
N GLY A 73 -9.79 5.02 11.85
CA GLY A 73 -9.76 4.17 13.05
C GLY A 73 -9.19 2.78 12.72
N ASN A 74 -8.76 2.03 13.74
CA ASN A 74 -8.15 0.70 13.55
C ASN A 74 -9.05 -0.29 12.78
N PHE A 75 -10.36 -0.28 13.05
CA PHE A 75 -11.32 -1.13 12.35
C PHE A 75 -11.37 -0.81 10.85
N ASP A 76 -11.44 0.48 10.53
CA ASP A 76 -11.48 1.00 9.18
C ASP A 76 -10.17 0.71 8.41
N TYR A 77 -9.02 0.87 9.08
CA TYR A 77 -7.71 0.55 8.51
C TYR A 77 -7.53 -0.95 8.26
N ALA A 78 -8.07 -1.83 9.11
CA ALA A 78 -7.94 -3.28 8.95
C ALA A 78 -8.49 -3.80 7.60
N HIS A 79 -9.57 -3.20 7.10
CA HIS A 79 -10.12 -3.53 5.78
C HIS A 79 -9.18 -3.15 4.62
N LEU A 80 -8.37 -2.11 4.79
CA LEU A 80 -7.37 -1.71 3.80
C LEU A 80 -6.14 -2.62 3.88
N CYS A 81 -5.74 -3.03 5.09
CA CYS A 81 -4.68 -4.02 5.30
C CYS A 81 -4.99 -5.36 4.63
N GLU A 82 -6.25 -5.80 4.64
CA GLU A 82 -6.65 -7.03 3.96
C GLU A 82 -6.34 -7.00 2.44
N VAL A 83 -6.46 -5.83 1.80
CA VAL A 83 -6.13 -5.67 0.38
C VAL A 83 -4.62 -5.57 0.19
N MET A 84 -3.95 -4.71 0.96
CA MET A 84 -2.50 -4.52 0.85
C MET A 84 -1.71 -5.80 1.17
N GLY A 85 -2.19 -6.61 2.11
CA GLY A 85 -1.55 -7.87 2.52
C GLY A 85 -1.60 -8.99 1.48
N ARG A 86 -2.25 -8.78 0.34
CA ARG A 86 -2.31 -9.75 -0.77
C ARG A 86 -1.00 -9.82 -1.56
N SER A 87 -0.10 -8.87 -1.35
CA SER A 87 1.19 -8.78 -2.05
C SER A 87 2.30 -8.37 -1.09
N HIS A 88 3.52 -8.90 -1.30
CA HIS A 88 4.70 -8.48 -0.54
C HIS A 88 5.19 -7.08 -0.92
N LEU A 89 4.84 -6.60 -2.13
CA LEU A 89 5.26 -5.30 -2.64
C LEU A 89 4.37 -4.14 -2.11
N ALA A 90 3.08 -4.40 -1.96
CA ALA A 90 2.07 -3.37 -1.69
C ALA A 90 2.31 -2.55 -0.42
N PRO A 91 2.55 -3.13 0.77
CA PRO A 91 2.69 -2.35 2.00
C PRO A 91 3.78 -1.28 1.92
N GLU A 92 4.91 -1.59 1.29
CA GLU A 92 6.02 -0.63 1.16
C GLU A 92 5.73 0.47 0.14
N VAL A 93 5.05 0.14 -0.96
CA VAL A 93 4.60 1.12 -1.97
C VAL A 93 3.63 2.14 -1.38
N PHE A 94 2.77 1.73 -0.44
CA PHE A 94 1.81 2.61 0.24
C PHE A 94 2.38 3.30 1.50
N ASN A 95 3.64 3.02 1.86
CA ASN A 95 4.27 3.44 3.11
C ASN A 95 3.50 3.01 4.35
N CYS A 96 3.04 1.76 4.33
CA CYS A 96 2.32 1.07 5.39
C CYS A 96 3.10 -0.14 5.90
N SER A 97 4.33 -0.37 5.43
CA SER A 97 5.27 -1.34 6.00
C SER A 97 5.83 -0.83 7.34
N ALA A 98 6.31 -1.76 8.18
CA ALA A 98 7.08 -1.38 9.36
C ALA A 98 8.36 -0.65 8.94
N PRO A 99 8.86 0.31 9.74
CA PRO A 99 10.15 0.93 9.48
C PRO A 99 11.27 -0.12 9.59
N ASP A 100 12.20 -0.09 8.65
CA ASP A 100 13.41 -0.93 8.63
C ASP A 100 14.41 -0.55 9.73
#